data_AF-A0A529N9S3-F1
#
_entry.id   AF-A0A529N9S3-F1
#
_cell.length_a   1.000
_cell.length_b   1.000
_cell.length_c   1.000
_cell.angle_alpha   90.00
_cell.angle_beta   90.00
_cell.angle_gamma   90.00
#
_symmetry.space_group_name_H-M   'P 1'
#
loop_
_entity.id
_entity.type
_entity.pdbx_description
1 polymer ?
#
loop_
_entity_poly.entity_id
_entity_poly.type
_entity_poly.pdbx_seq_one_letter_code
_entity_poly.pdbx_strand_id
1 'polypeptide(L)'
;LWNLSVQTSSVAIMATGMVLVIVMRNIDLSVGSVEGVVGMIMGVAQAEFLIRVIGFQLGNPWLWIIALAAGVVLGLAIGAFQGFIIAYMEVPAFIVTLGGLLVWRGMAWMITSGRTVAPLDATFQLMGGGPRGSIGATASWVVGVVACAAAAFA
;
A
#
# COMPACT_ATOMS: atom_id res chain seq x y z
N LEU A 1 -10.20 -6.97 17.88
CA LEU A 1 -10.19 -5.53 17.50
C LEU A 1 -8.93 -5.15 16.73
N TRP A 2 -7.72 -5.49 17.19
CA TRP A 2 -6.45 -5.17 16.49
C TRP A 2 -6.45 -5.42 14.97
N ASN A 3 -6.71 -6.65 14.52
CA ASN A 3 -6.71 -6.98 13.08
C ASN A 3 -7.72 -6.15 12.27
N LEU A 4 -8.90 -5.87 12.85
CA LEU A 4 -9.92 -5.03 12.22
C LEU A 4 -9.44 -3.58 12.13
N SER A 5 -8.82 -3.06 13.19
CA SER A 5 -8.26 -1.70 13.21
C SER A 5 -7.14 -1.53 12.17
N VAL A 6 -6.24 -2.52 12.04
CA VAL A 6 -5.17 -2.47 11.04
C VAL A 6 -5.71 -2.55 9.62
N GLN A 7 -6.65 -3.46 9.34
CA GLN A 7 -7.26 -3.56 8.00
C GLN A 7 -8.07 -2.32 7.63
N THR A 8 -8.84 -1.77 8.58
CA THR A 8 -9.61 -0.54 8.36
C THR A 8 -8.72 0.69 8.19
N SER A 9 -7.53 0.72 8.81
CA SER A 9 -6.59 1.84 8.64
C SER A 9 -6.11 1.98 7.18
N SER A 10 -5.83 0.87 6.49
CA SER A 10 -5.44 0.95 5.07
C SER A 10 -6.56 1.50 4.20
N VAL A 11 -7.79 1.00 4.41
CA VAL A 11 -8.98 1.48 3.68
C VAL A 11 -9.25 2.95 3.97
N ALA A 12 -9.08 3.40 5.23
CA ALA A 12 -9.26 4.80 5.62
C ALA A 12 -8.26 5.72 4.92
N ILE A 13 -6.97 5.34 4.86
CA ILE A 13 -5.94 6.10 4.15
C ILE A 13 -6.28 6.19 2.66
N MET A 14 -6.61 5.06 2.03
CA MET A 14 -7.02 5.06 0.62
C MET A 14 -8.25 5.92 0.35
N ALA A 15 -9.25 5.88 1.23
CA ALA A 15 -10.47 6.67 1.10
C ALA A 15 -10.17 8.17 1.00
N THR A 16 -9.16 8.68 1.72
CA THR A 16 -8.77 10.10 1.65
C THR A 16 -8.30 10.51 0.24
N GLY A 17 -7.52 9.67 -0.43
CA GLY A 17 -7.11 9.91 -1.81
C GLY A 17 -8.28 9.82 -2.79
N MET A 18 -9.18 8.86 -2.57
CA MET A 18 -10.38 8.66 -3.40
C MET A 18 -11.36 9.84 -3.38
N VAL A 19 -11.35 10.67 -2.32
CA VAL A 19 -12.15 11.91 -2.28
C VAL A 19 -11.82 12.80 -3.48
N LEU A 20 -10.54 12.94 -3.85
CA LEU A 20 -10.13 13.77 -4.98
C LEU A 20 -10.71 13.23 -6.30
N VAL A 21 -10.72 11.91 -6.49
CA VAL A 21 -11.28 11.25 -7.67
C VAL A 21 -12.78 11.49 -7.78
N ILE A 22 -13.51 11.35 -6.66
CA ILE A 22 -14.96 11.51 -6.61
C ILE A 22 -15.37 12.96 -6.84
N VAL A 23 -14.66 13.94 -6.27
CA VAL A 23 -14.92 15.37 -6.47
C VAL A 23 -14.77 15.75 -7.95
N MET A 24 -13.83 15.12 -8.66
CA MET A 24 -13.68 15.26 -10.12
C MET A 24 -14.74 14.50 -10.93
N ARG A 25 -15.78 13.94 -10.28
CA ARG A 25 -16.84 13.13 -10.89
C ARG A 25 -16.35 11.86 -11.59
N ASN A 26 -15.19 11.35 -11.18
CA ASN A 26 -14.63 10.10 -11.67
C ASN A 26 -14.85 8.97 -10.66
N ILE A 27 -14.68 7.73 -11.13
CA ILE A 27 -14.70 6.52 -10.29
C ILE A 27 -13.39 5.77 -10.56
N ASP A 28 -12.70 5.38 -9.50
CA ASP A 28 -11.54 4.48 -9.58
C ASP A 28 -11.85 3.15 -8.90
N LEU A 29 -11.90 2.09 -9.71
CA LEU A 29 -12.12 0.71 -9.27
C LEU A 29 -10.80 -0.03 -8.99
N SER A 30 -9.67 0.47 -9.49
CA SER A 30 -8.37 -0.20 -9.42
C SER A 30 -7.61 0.03 -8.12
N VAL A 31 -7.94 1.04 -7.31
CA VAL A 31 -7.15 1.47 -6.14
C VAL A 31 -6.73 0.31 -5.21
N GLY A 32 -7.65 -0.59 -4.86
CA GLY A 32 -7.33 -1.73 -3.98
C GLY A 32 -6.44 -2.78 -4.65
N SER A 33 -6.56 -2.98 -5.96
CA SER A 33 -5.65 -3.85 -6.70
C SER A 33 -4.25 -3.27 -6.86
N VAL A 34 -4.14 -1.94 -6.97
CA VAL A 34 -2.86 -1.23 -6.99
C VAL A 34 -2.18 -1.37 -5.63
N GLU A 35 -2.90 -1.15 -4.52
CA GLU A 35 -2.40 -1.40 -3.16
C GLU A 35 -1.84 -2.83 -3.02
N GLY A 36 -2.60 -3.83 -3.48
CA GLY A 36 -2.18 -5.23 -3.42
C GLY A 36 -0.91 -5.54 -4.22
N VAL A 37 -0.81 -5.04 -5.46
CA VAL A 37 0.41 -5.21 -6.29
C VAL A 37 1.61 -4.51 -5.68
N VAL A 38 1.43 -3.27 -5.22
CA VAL A 38 2.51 -2.49 -4.61
C VAL A 38 3.03 -3.18 -3.37
N GLY A 39 2.14 -3.59 -2.45
CA GLY A 39 2.54 -4.33 -1.25
C GLY A 39 3.24 -5.65 -1.56
N MET A 40 2.79 -6.35 -2.61
CA MET A 40 3.41 -7.59 -3.05
C MET A 40 4.82 -7.38 -3.63
N ILE A 41 5.01 -6.34 -4.45
CA ILE A 41 6.33 -5.99 -4.99
C ILE A 41 7.28 -5.56 -3.87
N MET A 42 6.81 -4.84 -2.87
CA MET A 42 7.61 -4.53 -1.68
C MET A 42 8.05 -5.81 -0.94
N GLY A 43 7.17 -6.82 -0.84
CA GLY A 43 7.48 -8.13 -0.26
C GLY A 43 8.49 -8.93 -1.08
N VAL A 44 8.34 -8.98 -2.41
CA VAL A 44 9.26 -9.70 -3.31
C VAL A 44 10.60 -9.00 -3.41
N ALA A 45 10.60 -7.66 -3.45
CA ALA A 45 11.82 -6.86 -3.46
C ALA A 45 12.71 -7.21 -2.27
N GLN A 46 12.15 -7.27 -1.06
CA GLN A 46 12.94 -7.61 0.13
C GLN A 46 13.30 -9.10 0.23
N ALA A 47 12.34 -10.01 0.00
CA ALA A 47 12.54 -11.43 0.29
C ALA A 47 13.36 -12.15 -0.79
N GLU A 48 13.38 -11.61 -2.01
CA GLU A 48 13.96 -12.31 -3.16
C GLU A 48 14.96 -11.43 -3.90
N PHE A 49 14.54 -10.25 -4.37
CA PHE A 49 15.40 -9.43 -5.22
C PHE A 49 16.64 -8.91 -4.47
N LEU A 50 16.46 -8.22 -3.34
CA LEU A 50 17.56 -7.63 -2.58
C LEU A 50 18.46 -8.69 -1.93
N ILE A 51 17.88 -9.79 -1.46
CA ILE A 51 18.66 -10.84 -0.77
C ILE A 51 19.35 -11.77 -1.78
N ARG A 52 18.64 -12.27 -2.79
CA ARG A 52 19.16 -13.33 -3.68
C ARG A 52 19.87 -12.78 -4.91
N VAL A 53 19.48 -11.61 -5.42
CA VAL A 53 20.06 -11.03 -6.63
C VAL A 53 21.14 -10.00 -6.29
N ILE A 54 20.84 -9.08 -5.37
CA ILE A 54 21.79 -8.02 -4.96
C ILE A 54 22.76 -8.53 -3.88
N GLY A 55 22.39 -9.57 -3.12
CA GLY A 55 23.25 -10.19 -2.11
C GLY A 55 23.23 -9.50 -0.74
N PHE A 56 22.18 -8.74 -0.42
CA PHE A 56 22.03 -8.17 0.92
C PHE A 56 21.75 -9.24 1.97
N GLN A 57 22.30 -9.04 3.16
CA GLN A 57 22.03 -9.86 4.33
C GLN A 57 20.71 -9.46 4.98
N LEU A 58 20.01 -10.45 5.53
CA LEU A 58 18.79 -10.23 6.30
C LEU A 58 19.09 -9.34 7.52
N GLY A 59 18.33 -8.27 7.73
CA GLY A 59 18.58 -7.27 8.77
C GLY A 59 19.42 -6.06 8.32
N ASN A 60 19.81 -5.99 7.05
CA ASN A 60 20.43 -4.78 6.50
C ASN A 60 19.44 -3.59 6.59
N PRO A 61 19.82 -2.45 7.20
CA PRO A 61 18.94 -1.28 7.32
C PRO A 61 18.37 -0.76 6.00
N TRP A 62 19.03 -1.03 4.88
CA TRP A 62 18.59 -0.59 3.56
C TRP A 62 17.43 -1.41 2.97
N LEU A 63 17.18 -2.64 3.47
CA LEU A 63 16.15 -3.53 2.94
C LEU A 63 14.76 -2.89 2.96
N TRP A 64 14.33 -2.44 4.14
CA TRP A 64 12.99 -1.87 4.31
C TRP A 64 12.86 -0.51 3.62
N ILE A 65 13.93 0.29 3.59
CA ILE A 65 13.96 1.61 2.94
C ILE A 65 13.77 1.46 1.43
N ILE A 66 14.54 0.56 0.81
CA ILE A 66 14.48 0.34 -0.64
C ILE A 66 13.14 -0.30 -1.01
N ALA A 67 12.64 -1.25 -0.22
CA ALA A 67 11.31 -1.83 -0.45
C ALA A 67 10.23 -0.74 -0.40
N LEU A 68 10.23 0.12 0.62
CA LEU A 68 9.27 1.22 0.75
C LEU A 68 9.40 2.23 -0.39
N ALA A 69 10.62 2.63 -0.74
CA ALA A 69 10.87 3.53 -1.86
C ALA A 69 10.37 2.93 -3.18
N ALA A 70 10.63 1.65 -3.44
CA ALA A 70 10.13 0.94 -4.62
C ALA A 70 8.60 0.93 -4.66
N GLY A 71 7.94 0.71 -3.51
CA GLY A 71 6.49 0.74 -3.41
C GLY A 71 5.91 2.13 -3.72
N VAL A 72 6.48 3.18 -3.14
CA VAL A 72 6.05 4.57 -3.38
C VAL A 72 6.24 4.96 -4.85
N VAL A 73 7.42 4.68 -5.41
CA VAL A 73 7.72 4.99 -6.82
C VAL A 73 6.77 4.24 -7.75
N LEU A 74 6.52 2.95 -7.49
CA LEU A 74 5.61 2.16 -8.31
C LEU A 74 4.16 2.64 -8.21
N GLY A 75 3.67 2.90 -7.00
CA GLY A 75 2.31 3.42 -6.79
C GLY A 75 2.10 4.75 -7.49
N LEU A 76 3.07 5.67 -7.38
CA LEU A 76 3.07 6.94 -8.10
C LEU A 76 3.11 6.74 -9.61
N ALA A 77 3.94 5.82 -10.12
CA ALA A 77 4.04 5.55 -11.55
C ALA A 77 2.73 4.98 -12.12
N ILE A 78 2.10 4.03 -11.43
CA ILE A 78 0.81 3.45 -11.84
C ILE A 78 -0.29 4.51 -11.80
N GLY A 79 -0.37 5.28 -10.71
CA GLY A 79 -1.36 6.35 -10.57
C GLY A 79 -1.18 7.45 -11.61
N ALA A 80 0.06 7.88 -11.87
CA ALA A 80 0.39 8.86 -12.91
C ALA A 80 0.06 8.33 -14.31
N PHE A 81 0.31 7.05 -14.59
CA PHE A 81 -0.02 6.44 -15.86
C PHE A 81 -1.53 6.38 -16.10
N GLN A 82 -2.31 5.89 -15.14
CA GLN A 82 -3.77 5.87 -15.25
C GLN A 82 -4.34 7.29 -15.33
N GLY A 83 -3.83 8.21 -14.50
CA GLY A 83 -4.21 9.62 -14.52
C GLY A 83 -3.87 10.31 -15.83
N PHE A 84 -2.74 9.98 -16.45
CA PHE A 84 -2.34 10.52 -17.75
C PHE A 84 -3.30 10.12 -18.86
N ILE A 85 -3.69 8.84 -18.91
CA ILE A 85 -4.66 8.35 -19.91
C ILE A 85 -6.01 9.06 -19.73
N ILE A 86 -6.45 9.25 -18.49
CA ILE A 86 -7.72 9.92 -18.20
C ILE A 86 -7.65 11.41 -18.57
N ALA A 87 -6.58 12.10 -18.18
CA ALA A 87 -6.47 13.55 -18.32
C ALA A 87 -6.11 14.02 -19.74
N TYR A 88 -5.28 13.27 -20.46
CA TYR A 88 -4.73 13.69 -21.76
C TYR A 88 -5.23 12.87 -22.95
N MET A 89 -5.59 11.60 -22.74
CA MET A 89 -6.17 10.76 -23.81
C MET A 89 -7.70 10.76 -23.77
N GLU A 90 -8.31 11.48 -22.82
CA GLU A 90 -9.76 11.67 -22.67
C GLU A 90 -10.55 10.35 -22.60
N VAL A 91 -9.90 9.27 -22.16
CA VAL A 91 -10.56 7.98 -21.96
C VAL A 91 -11.35 8.03 -20.64
N PRO A 92 -12.63 7.59 -20.62
CA PRO A 92 -13.42 7.58 -19.40
C PRO A 92 -12.75 6.82 -18.26
N ALA A 93 -12.68 7.44 -17.08
CA ALA A 93 -11.97 6.90 -15.90
C ALA A 93 -12.44 5.50 -15.49
N PHE A 94 -13.74 5.21 -15.62
CA PHE A 94 -14.29 3.88 -15.35
C PHE A 94 -13.62 2.79 -16.20
N ILE A 95 -13.37 3.05 -17.49
CA ILE A 95 -12.76 2.06 -18.40
C ILE A 95 -11.29 1.83 -18.03
N VAL A 96 -10.55 2.91 -17.80
CA VAL A 96 -9.12 2.86 -17.44
C VAL A 96 -8.91 2.12 -16.11
N THR A 97 -9.78 2.38 -15.13
CA THR A 97 -9.65 1.80 -13.79
C THR A 97 -10.25 0.41 -13.68
N LEU A 98 -11.28 0.05 -14.46
CA LEU A 98 -11.74 -1.33 -14.59
C LEU A 98 -10.69 -2.21 -15.29
N GLY A 99 -10.08 -1.72 -16.37
CA GLY A 99 -8.97 -2.40 -17.02
C GLY A 99 -7.77 -2.55 -16.09
N GLY A 100 -7.41 -1.47 -15.38
CA GLY A 100 -6.38 -1.46 -14.36
C GLY A 100 -6.63 -2.50 -13.27
N LEU A 101 -7.86 -2.59 -12.76
CA LEU A 101 -8.25 -3.58 -11.75
C LEU A 101 -7.87 -5.01 -12.18
N LEU A 102 -8.16 -5.38 -13.43
CA LEU A 102 -7.84 -6.70 -13.96
C LEU A 102 -6.33 -6.90 -14.17
N VAL A 103 -5.64 -5.90 -14.73
CA VAL A 103 -4.20 -5.95 -15.00
C VAL A 103 -3.41 -6.08 -13.70
N TRP A 104 -3.66 -5.20 -12.73
CA TRP A 104 -2.94 -5.19 -11.47
C TRP A 104 -3.24 -6.45 -10.66
N ARG A 105 -4.51 -6.86 -10.57
CA ARG A 105 -4.85 -8.09 -9.87
C ARG A 105 -4.21 -9.33 -10.51
N GLY A 106 -4.14 -9.40 -11.84
CA GLY A 106 -3.44 -10.45 -12.57
C GLY A 106 -1.93 -10.42 -12.35
N MET A 107 -1.33 -9.22 -12.33
CA MET A 107 0.09 -9.02 -12.09
C MET A 107 0.51 -9.47 -10.68
N ALA A 108 -0.29 -9.14 -9.65
CA ALA A 108 -0.06 -9.66 -8.30
C ALA A 108 0.00 -11.20 -8.30
N TRP A 109 -0.97 -11.85 -8.95
CA TRP A 109 -0.98 -13.30 -9.03
C TRP A 109 0.24 -13.84 -9.79
N MET A 110 0.64 -13.20 -10.90
CA MET A 110 1.79 -13.63 -11.71
C MET A 110 3.13 -13.53 -10.99
N ILE A 111 3.32 -12.49 -10.17
CA ILE A 111 4.59 -12.25 -9.45
C ILE A 111 4.84 -13.31 -8.38
N THR A 112 3.80 -13.76 -7.68
CA THR A 112 3.94 -14.67 -6.53
C THR A 112 3.39 -16.06 -6.78
N SER A 113 2.72 -16.30 -7.90
CA SER A 113 1.90 -17.50 -8.14
C SER A 113 0.92 -17.78 -7.00
N GLY A 114 0.44 -16.73 -6.32
CA GLY A 114 -0.45 -16.81 -5.16
C GLY A 114 0.21 -17.25 -3.85
N ARG A 115 1.54 -17.35 -3.78
CA ARG A 115 2.24 -17.73 -2.54
C ARG A 115 2.46 -16.55 -1.61
N THR A 116 2.54 -16.84 -0.31
CA THR A 116 2.98 -15.87 0.69
C THR A 116 4.48 -15.63 0.56
N VAL A 117 4.90 -14.36 0.53
CA VAL A 117 6.30 -13.97 0.42
C VAL A 117 6.88 -13.70 1.81
N ALA A 118 7.91 -14.46 2.19
CA ALA A 118 8.60 -14.38 3.48
C ALA A 118 10.03 -14.93 3.35
N PRO A 119 10.98 -14.57 4.23
CA PRO A 119 10.84 -13.67 5.39
C PRO A 119 10.89 -12.18 5.02
N LEU A 120 10.17 -11.36 5.78
CA LEU A 120 10.21 -9.89 5.70
C LEU A 120 11.12 -9.32 6.81
N ASP A 121 11.76 -8.18 6.55
CA ASP A 121 12.61 -7.53 7.54
C ASP A 121 11.81 -7.14 8.81
N ALA A 122 12.43 -7.26 9.99
CA ALA A 122 11.74 -6.97 11.26
C ALA A 122 11.27 -5.51 11.33
N THR A 123 12.07 -4.57 10.82
CA THR A 123 11.73 -3.14 10.79
C THR A 123 10.55 -2.88 9.85
N PHE A 124 10.51 -3.59 8.72
CA PHE A 124 9.39 -3.54 7.78
C PHE A 124 8.09 -4.06 8.41
N GLN A 125 8.16 -5.15 9.18
CA GLN A 125 6.99 -5.71 9.88
C GLN A 125 6.41 -4.75 10.93
N LEU A 126 7.23 -3.90 11.56
CA LEU A 126 6.75 -2.90 12.52
C LEU A 126 5.84 -1.85 11.86
N MET A 127 6.11 -1.51 10.59
CA MET A 127 5.28 -0.56 9.82
C MET A 127 3.93 -1.15 9.44
N GLY A 128 3.87 -2.46 9.18
CA GLY A 128 2.64 -3.17 8.82
C GLY A 128 1.63 -3.36 9.96
N GLY A 129 1.90 -2.85 11.17
CA GLY A 129 0.93 -2.85 12.26
C GLY A 129 0.70 -4.24 12.90
N GLY A 130 1.75 -5.02 13.13
CA GLY A 130 1.64 -6.25 13.95
C GLY A 130 1.45 -5.97 15.46
N PRO A 131 1.21 -6.99 16.31
CA PRO A 131 1.02 -6.81 17.77
C PRO A 131 2.15 -6.09 18.50
N ARG A 132 3.33 -5.96 17.88
CA ARG A 132 4.50 -5.21 18.35
C ARG A 132 4.73 -3.90 17.58
N GLY A 133 3.72 -3.39 16.86
CA GLY A 133 3.84 -2.38 15.81
C GLY A 133 4.52 -1.06 16.20
N SER A 134 4.73 -0.21 15.19
CA SER A 134 5.50 1.04 15.18
C SER A 134 5.57 1.85 16.48
N ILE A 135 4.44 2.10 17.17
CA ILE A 135 4.38 2.96 18.37
C ILE A 135 4.05 2.19 19.66
N GLY A 136 3.86 0.87 19.60
CA GLY A 136 3.47 0.05 20.74
C GLY A 136 2.00 0.20 21.16
N ALA A 137 1.50 -0.79 21.91
CA ALA A 137 0.08 -0.88 22.27
C ALA A 137 -0.39 0.30 23.14
N THR A 138 0.41 0.70 24.13
CA THR A 138 0.07 1.77 25.08
C THR A 138 -0.02 3.13 24.39
N ALA A 139 0.99 3.50 23.59
CA ALA A 139 0.97 4.78 22.89
C ALA A 139 -0.15 4.84 21.83
N SER A 140 -0.45 3.71 21.17
CA SER A 140 -1.58 3.63 20.22
C SER A 140 -2.92 4.00 20.87
N TRP A 141 -3.17 3.50 22.10
CA TRP A 141 -4.38 3.85 22.86
C TRP A 141 -4.39 5.31 23.31
N VAL A 142 -3.25 5.83 23.78
CA VAL A 142 -3.14 7.25 24.17
C VAL A 142 -3.46 8.15 22.99
N VAL A 143 -2.88 7.90 21.82
CA VAL A 143 -3.15 8.66 20.59
C VAL A 143 -4.63 8.56 20.20
N GLY A 144 -5.21 7.36 20.27
CA GLY A 144 -6.63 7.15 20.00
C GLY A 144 -7.55 7.97 20.90
N VAL A 145 -7.29 7.98 22.22
CA VAL A 145 -8.07 8.77 23.19
C VAL A 145 -7.90 10.27 22.94
N VAL A 146 -6.68 10.73 22.68
CA VAL A 146 -6.42 12.15 22.37
C VAL A 146 -7.13 12.58 21.09
N ALA A 147 -7.11 11.75 20.04
CA ALA A 147 -7.81 12.03 18.79
C ALA A 147 -9.34 12.07 19.00
N CYS A 148 -9.91 11.14 19.76
CA CYS A 148 -11.33 11.15 20.11
C CYS A 148 -11.72 12.40 20.90
N ALA A 149 -10.91 12.81 21.88
CA ALA A 149 -11.16 14.03 22.64
C ALA A 149 -11.07 15.26 21.74
N ALA A 150 -10.02 15.38 20.92
CA ALA A 150 -9.86 16.48 19.98
C ALA A 150 -11.06 16.59 19.01
N ALA A 151 -11.54 15.46 18.48
CA ALA A 151 -12.70 15.43 17.60
C ALA A 151 -14.02 15.78 18.30
N ALA A 152 -14.17 15.44 19.59
CA ALA A 152 -15.37 15.76 20.37
C ALA A 152 -15.43 17.24 20.78
N PHE A 153 -14.28 17.93 20.82
CA PHE A 153 -14.15 19.33 21.22
C PHE A 153 -13.76 20.29 20.08
N ALA A 154 -13.72 19.81 18.83
CA ALA A 154 -13.53 20.61 17.61
C ALA A 154 -14.87 20.92 16.93
#